data_AF-A0A4P5WEV0-F1
#
_entry.id   AF-A0A4P5WEV0-F1
#
_cell.length_a   1.000
_cell.length_b   1.000
_cell.length_c   1.000
_cell.angle_alpha   90.00
_cell.angle_beta   90.00
_cell.angle_gamma   90.00
#
_symmetry.space_group_name_H-M   'P 1'
#
loop_
_entity.id
_entity.type
_entity.pdbx_description
1 polymer ?
#
loop_
_entity_poly.entity_id
_entity_poly.type
_entity_poly.pdbx_seq_one_letter_code
_entity_poly.pdbx_strand_id
1 'polypeptide(L)'
;MFIYPQKALLSRPLPKSKIYQFAAPTSAVKQLFVSQIDSIVWQYKLAPETTNLPATESVTEIQIFDISLKGSECDLSILRCIDAEFHSISFFV
;
A
#
# COMPACT_ATOMS: atom_id res chain seq x y z
N MET A 1 -13.82 8.55 -10.88
CA MET A 1 -13.55 7.11 -10.72
C MET A 1 -12.37 6.76 -11.61
N PHE A 2 -11.23 6.40 -11.03
CA PHE A 2 -10.07 5.96 -11.81
C PHE A 2 -10.33 4.54 -12.31
N ILE A 3 -10.33 4.34 -13.63
CA ILE A 3 -10.54 3.03 -14.26
C ILE A 3 -9.17 2.40 -14.46
N TYR A 4 -8.75 1.56 -13.50
CA TYR A 4 -7.52 0.78 -13.63
C TYR A 4 -7.79 -0.50 -14.45
N PRO A 5 -6.79 -0.98 -15.22
CA PRO A 5 -6.97 -2.19 -16.02
C PRO A 5 -7.24 -3.41 -15.12
N GLN A 6 -8.27 -4.20 -15.47
CA GLN A 6 -8.64 -5.41 -14.71
C GLN A 6 -7.49 -6.42 -14.55
N LYS A 7 -6.53 -6.44 -15.49
CA LYS A 7 -5.36 -7.31 -15.42
C LYS A 7 -4.40 -6.97 -14.26
N ALA A 8 -4.47 -5.76 -13.72
CA ALA A 8 -3.68 -5.32 -12.59
C ALA A 8 -4.42 -5.46 -11.25
N LEU A 9 -5.68 -5.91 -11.27
CA LEU A 9 -6.51 -6.07 -10.07
C LEU A 9 -5.99 -7.26 -9.24
N LEU A 10 -5.58 -6.97 -8.01
CA LEU A 10 -5.25 -7.99 -7.01
C LEU A 10 -6.44 -8.22 -6.06
N SER A 11 -7.05 -7.11 -5.59
CA SER A 11 -8.09 -7.08 -4.54
C SER A 11 -7.82 -8.05 -3.39
N ARG A 12 -6.57 -8.10 -2.91
CA ARG A 12 -6.17 -8.97 -1.81
C ARG A 12 -6.14 -8.20 -0.51
N PRO A 13 -6.84 -8.67 0.54
CA PRO A 13 -6.67 -8.08 1.87
C PRO A 13 -5.23 -8.31 2.32
N LEU A 14 -4.55 -7.25 2.75
CA LEU A 14 -3.19 -7.33 3.26
C LEU A 14 -3.27 -7.58 4.78
N PRO A 15 -3.00 -8.80 5.26
CA PRO A 15 -3.12 -9.09 6.69
C PRO A 15 -2.07 -8.30 7.48
N LYS A 16 -2.43 -7.84 8.68
CA LYS A 16 -1.54 -7.07 9.57
C LYS A 16 -0.21 -7.77 9.84
N SER A 17 -0.19 -9.10 9.83
CA SER A 17 1.03 -9.91 9.96
C SER A 17 2.05 -9.67 8.84
N LYS A 18 1.59 -9.51 7.60
CA LYS A 18 2.44 -9.19 6.46
C LYS A 18 3.02 -7.78 6.61
N ILE A 19 2.18 -6.82 6.98
CA ILE A 19 2.61 -5.44 7.23
C ILE A 19 3.68 -5.39 8.33
N TYR A 20 3.51 -6.12 9.43
CA TYR A 20 4.51 -6.16 10.50
C TYR A 20 5.82 -6.86 10.12
N GLN A 21 5.79 -7.78 9.15
CA GLN A 21 7.00 -8.39 8.59
C GLN A 21 7.73 -7.45 7.63
N PHE A 22 6.99 -6.66 6.85
CA PHE A 22 7.53 -5.80 5.79
C PHE A 22 7.95 -4.43 6.32
N ALA A 23 7.13 -3.77 7.13
CA ALA A 23 7.37 -2.39 7.54
C ALA A 23 8.36 -2.23 8.71
N ALA A 24 8.90 -3.33 9.25
CA ALA A 24 9.67 -3.41 10.50
C ALA A 24 9.26 -2.37 11.57
N PRO A 25 7.95 -2.19 11.87
CA PRO A 25 7.51 -1.04 12.63
C PRO A 25 7.95 -1.17 14.10
N THR A 26 8.39 -0.06 14.68
CA THR A 26 8.63 0.03 16.13
C THR A 26 7.34 -0.27 16.90
N SER A 27 7.46 -0.67 18.17
CA SER A 27 6.29 -1.01 18.99
C SER A 27 5.22 0.11 19.00
N ALA A 28 5.67 1.37 18.98
CA ALA A 28 4.80 2.55 18.87
C ALA A 28 4.02 2.57 17.54
N VAL A 29 4.68 2.36 16.40
CA VAL A 29 4.03 2.31 15.08
C VAL A 29 3.07 1.12 14.98
N LYS A 30 3.39 -0.03 15.60
CA LYS A 30 2.45 -1.16 15.69
C LYS A 30 1.17 -0.80 16.45
N GLN A 31 1.28 -0.09 17.58
CA GLN A 31 0.10 0.38 18.31
C GLN A 31 -0.71 1.38 17.51
N LEU A 32 -0.06 2.33 16.83
CA LEU A 32 -0.72 3.27 15.93
C LEU A 32 -1.45 2.53 14.81
N PHE A 33 -0.84 1.50 14.22
CA PHE A 33 -1.48 0.63 13.24
C PHE A 33 -2.74 -0.04 13.78
N VAL A 34 -2.70 -0.63 14.98
CA VAL A 34 -3.89 -1.29 15.56
C VAL A 34 -4.98 -0.29 15.92
N SER A 35 -4.59 0.90 16.35
CA SER A 35 -5.49 1.97 16.82
C SER A 35 -6.13 2.74 15.67
N GLN A 36 -5.37 3.08 14.63
CA GLN A 36 -5.79 3.96 13.54
C GLN A 36 -6.16 3.21 12.26
N ILE A 37 -5.57 2.04 11.99
CA ILE A 37 -5.83 1.27 10.76
C ILE A 37 -6.82 0.14 11.05
N ASP A 38 -7.94 0.16 10.34
CA ASP A 38 -8.94 -0.89 10.40
C ASP A 38 -8.50 -2.08 9.55
N SER A 39 -8.40 -1.85 8.24
CA SER A 39 -7.99 -2.83 7.24
C SER A 39 -7.21 -2.15 6.11
N ILE A 40 -6.36 -2.93 5.43
CA ILE A 40 -5.65 -2.49 4.23
C ILE A 40 -5.93 -3.51 3.15
N VAL A 41 -6.36 -3.03 1.98
CA VAL A 41 -6.61 -3.86 0.81
C VAL A 41 -5.65 -3.47 -0.28
N TRP A 42 -4.90 -4.44 -0.77
CA TRP A 42 -4.07 -4.27 -1.95
C TRP A 42 -4.96 -4.42 -3.19
N GLN A 43 -5.37 -3.30 -3.74
CA GLN A 43 -6.34 -3.27 -4.83
C GLN A 43 -5.67 -3.54 -6.17
N TYR A 44 -4.56 -2.85 -6.47
CA TYR A 44 -3.90 -2.98 -7.77
C TYR A 44 -2.40 -3.10 -7.67
N LYS A 45 -1.84 -3.94 -8.54
CA LYS A 45 -0.41 -4.05 -8.84
C LYS A 45 -0.20 -3.74 -10.32
N LEU A 46 0.19 -2.50 -10.59
CA LEU A 46 0.42 -1.97 -11.92
C LEU A 46 1.90 -2.20 -12.25
N ALA A 47 2.18 -3.33 -12.90
CA ALA A 47 3.48 -3.64 -13.45
C ALA A 47 3.49 -3.30 -14.96
N PRO A 48 4.66 -3.06 -15.57
CA PRO A 48 4.77 -2.83 -17.02
C PRO A 48 4.15 -3.97 -17.81
N GLU A 49 4.30 -5.19 -17.29
CA GLU A 49 3.75 -6.44 -17.79
C GLU A 49 2.21 -6.48 -17.80
N THR A 50 1.54 -5.78 -16.86
CA THR A 50 0.07 -5.82 -16.71
C THR A 50 -0.63 -4.56 -17.21
N THR A 51 0.08 -3.45 -17.33
CA THR A 51 -0.50 -2.14 -17.67
C THR A 51 -0.19 -1.64 -19.06
N ASN A 52 0.73 -2.29 -19.79
CA ASN A 52 1.22 -1.82 -21.09
C ASN A 52 1.72 -0.35 -21.03
N LEU A 53 2.03 0.14 -19.82
CA LEU A 53 2.69 1.40 -19.58
C LEU A 53 4.18 1.15 -19.74
N PRO A 54 4.89 1.96 -20.55
CA PRO A 54 6.34 1.81 -20.68
C PRO A 54 6.98 1.99 -19.30
N ALA A 55 7.74 0.98 -18.86
CA ALA A 55 8.58 1.11 -17.69
C ALA A 55 9.60 2.22 -17.97
N THR A 56 9.36 3.42 -17.45
CA THR A 56 10.42 4.43 -17.37
C THR A 56 11.38 4.04 -16.26
N GLU A 57 12.68 4.34 -16.42
CA GLU A 57 13.72 4.01 -15.41
C GLU A 57 13.38 4.49 -13.99
N SER A 58 12.50 5.49 -13.86
CA SER A 58 12.05 6.05 -12.58
C SER A 58 10.86 5.33 -11.94
N VAL A 59 10.06 4.55 -12.68
CA VAL A 59 8.84 3.89 -12.18
C VAL A 59 8.71 2.49 -12.77
N THR A 60 9.25 1.52 -12.05
CA THR A 60 9.19 0.10 -12.40
C THR A 60 7.90 -0.58 -11.97
N GLU A 61 7.23 -0.09 -10.93
CA GLU A 61 5.99 -0.69 -10.42
C GLU A 61 5.17 0.36 -9.66
N ILE A 62 3.84 0.33 -9.80
CA ILE A 62 2.92 1.15 -9.01
C ILE A 62 1.99 0.21 -8.23
N GLN A 63 1.86 0.47 -6.93
CA GLN A 63 1.00 -0.31 -6.05
C GLN A 63 -0.07 0.60 -5.45
N ILE A 64 -1.33 0.13 -5.49
CA ILE A 64 -2.47 0.87 -4.93
C ILE A 64 -2.95 0.13 -3.70
N PHE A 65 -2.84 0.81 -2.57
CA PHE A 65 -3.33 0.35 -1.28
C PHE A 65 -4.52 1.20 -0.86
N ASP A 66 -5.61 0.52 -0.58
CA ASP A 66 -6.80 1.11 0.00
C ASP A 66 -6.70 0.94 1.51
N ILE A 67 -6.66 2.05 2.25
CA ILE A 67 -6.47 2.04 3.70
C ILE A 67 -7.75 2.50 4.37
N SER A 68 -8.44 1.55 5.01
CA SER A 68 -9.57 1.87 5.87
C SER A 68 -9.06 2.30 7.24
N LEU A 69 -9.31 3.54 7.62
CA LEU A 69 -8.99 4.09 8.93
C LEU A 69 -10.14 3.84 9.92
N LYS A 70 -9.80 3.57 11.18
CA LYS A 70 -10.78 3.48 12.28
C LYS A 70 -11.26 4.85 12.77
N GLY A 71 -10.53 5.90 12.44
CA GLY A 71 -10.83 7.28 12.80
C GLY A 71 -10.47 8.22 11.66
N SER A 72 -10.51 9.52 11.94
CA SER A 72 -10.27 10.57 10.95
C SER A 72 -8.79 10.87 10.72
N GLU A 73 -7.90 10.30 11.53
CA GLU A 73 -6.48 10.64 11.55
C GLU A 73 -5.62 9.42 11.20
N CYS A 74 -4.66 9.63 10.30
CA CYS A 74 -3.61 8.68 9.96
C CYS A 74 -2.26 9.33 10.24
N ASP A 75 -1.46 8.71 11.10
CA ASP A 75 -0.12 9.18 11.40
C ASP A 75 0.80 8.95 10.19
N LEU A 76 1.53 10.00 9.81
CA LEU A 76 2.44 9.97 8.65
C LEU A 76 3.56 8.93 8.82
N SER A 77 3.90 8.57 10.06
CA SER A 77 4.85 7.50 10.37
C SER A 77 4.40 6.14 9.85
N ILE A 78 3.08 5.88 9.82
CA ILE A 78 2.50 4.67 9.24
C ILE A 78 2.76 4.66 7.74
N LEU A 79 2.44 5.76 7.05
CA LEU A 79 2.62 5.88 5.61
C LEU A 79 4.09 5.75 5.22
N ARG A 80 5.00 6.39 5.97
CA ARG A 80 6.46 6.29 5.75
C ARG A 80 6.99 4.88 5.98
N CYS A 81 6.45 4.16 6.95
CA CYS A 81 6.82 2.76 7.19
C CYS A 81 6.40 1.84 6.03
N ILE A 82 5.27 2.13 5.37
CA ILE A 82 4.83 1.40 4.19
C ILE A 82 5.70 1.79 2.98
N ASP A 83 5.89 3.10 2.76
CA ASP A 83 6.63 3.64 1.62
C ASP A 83 8.11 3.26 1.60
N ALA A 84 8.77 3.19 2.76
CA ALA A 84 10.18 2.83 2.86
C ALA A 84 10.51 1.40 2.39
N GLU A 85 9.53 0.50 2.42
CA GLU A 85 9.75 -0.92 2.10
C GLU A 85 9.52 -1.23 0.63
N PHE A 86 8.50 -0.60 0.04
CA PHE A 86 8.24 -0.70 -1.38
C PHE A 86 9.15 0.31 -2.09
N HIS A 87 10.25 -0.16 -2.67
CA HIS A 87 11.12 0.63 -3.57
C HIS A 87 10.40 1.00 -4.89
N SER A 88 9.11 1.37 -4.80
CA SER A 88 8.11 1.50 -5.85
C SER A 88 7.08 2.52 -5.40
N ILE A 89 6.46 3.21 -6.36
CA ILE A 89 5.49 4.27 -6.03
C ILE A 89 4.23 3.64 -5.43
N SER A 90 3.95 3.97 -4.17
CA SER A 90 2.77 3.53 -3.44
C SER A 90 1.74 4.65 -3.39
N PHE A 91 0.52 4.39 -3.86
CA PHE A 91 -0.61 5.30 -3.70
C PHE A 91 -1.54 4.79 -2.60
N PHE A 92 -1.88 5.70 -1.68
CA PHE A 92 -2.85 5.50 -0.61
C PHE A 92 -4.14 6.23 -0.98
N VAL A 93 -5.24 5.48 -1.08
CA VAL A 93 -6.58 5.99 -1.42
C VAL A 93 -7.51 5.83 -0.23
#